data_AF-A0A6J6NL42-F1
#
_entry.id   AF-A0A6J6NL42-F1
#
_cell.length_a   1.000
_cell.length_b   1.000
_cell.length_c   1.000
_cell.angle_alpha   90.00
_cell.angle_beta   90.00
_cell.angle_gamma   90.00
#
_symmetry.space_group_name_H-M   'P 1'
#
loop_
_entity.id
_entity.type
_entity.pdbx_description
1 polymer ?
#
loop_
_entity_poly.entity_id
_entity_poly.type
_entity_poly.pdbx_seq_one_letter_code
_entity_poly.pdbx_strand_id
1 'polypeptide(L)' 'MDLFEVVQESYRLLRPGGLLVIDHALSGGKVADSTQRDPESISRRDAIKVIKEDARWSSTVIPIGAGILLANKLT' A
#
# COMPACT_ATOMS: atom_id res chain seq x y z
N MET A 1 -8.80 4.70 -9.09
CA MET A 1 -7.70 3.82 -9.50
C MET A 1 -7.71 2.65 -8.55
N ASP A 2 -7.64 1.42 -9.05
CA ASP A 2 -7.53 0.27 -8.17
C ASP A 2 -6.08 0.04 -7.77
N LEU A 3 -5.75 0.44 -6.55
CA LEU A 3 -4.41 0.32 -6.00
C LEU A 3 -4.01 -1.14 -5.78
N PHE A 4 -4.97 -2.07 -5.66
CA PHE A 4 -4.68 -3.49 -5.58
C PHE A 4 -3.99 -4.00 -6.85
N GLU A 5 -4.57 -3.67 -8.01
CA GLU A 5 -4.00 -4.03 -9.33
C GLU A 5 -2.61 -3.42 -9.51
N VAL A 6 -2.43 -2.15 -9.09
CA VAL A 6 -1.13 -1.47 -9.15
C VAL A 6 -0.07 -2.18 -8.31
N VAL A 7 -0.41 -2.70 -7.13
CA VAL A 7 0.53 -3.47 -6.29
C VAL A 7 0.96 -4.75 -7.01
N GLN A 8 0.01 -5.47 -7.62
CA GLN A 8 0.29 -6.73 -8.32
C GLN A 8 1.21 -6.51 -9.53
N GLU A 9 0.90 -5.51 -10.35
CA GLU A 9 1.73 -5.18 -11.52
C GLU A 9 3.09 -4.59 -11.11
N SER A 10 3.13 -3.77 -10.06
CA SER A 10 4.39 -3.27 -9.51
C SER A 10 5.30 -4.41 -9.05
N TYR A 11 4.76 -5.45 -8.42
CA TYR A 11 5.54 -6.63 -8.05
C TYR A 11 6.17 -7.33 -9.26
N ARG A 12 5.45 -7.45 -10.38
CA ARG A 12 5.97 -8.05 -11.62
C ARG A 12 7.07 -7.21 -12.25
N LEU A 13 6.95 -5.89 -12.19
CA LEU A 13 7.90 -4.94 -12.80
C LEU A 13 9.16 -4.75 -11.96
N LEU A 14 9.05 -4.79 -10.64
CA LEU A 14 10.18 -4.60 -9.74
C LEU A 14 11.15 -5.78 -9.78
N ARG A 15 12.45 -5.48 -9.79
CA ARG A 15 13.51 -6.46 -9.53
C ARG A 15 13.50 -6.83 -8.03
N PRO A 16 14.05 -8.00 -7.64
CA PRO A 16 14.33 -8.27 -6.23
C PRO A 16 15.15 -7.15 -5.60
N GLY A 17 14.75 -6.70 -4.41
CA GLY A 17 15.26 -5.51 -3.71
C GLY A 17 14.66 -4.18 -4.19
N GLY A 18 13.73 -4.20 -5.14
CA GLY A 18 13.05 -3.00 -5.64
C GLY A 18 12.02 -2.45 -4.65
N LEU A 19 11.84 -1.13 -4.68
CA LEU A 19 10.96 -0.41 -3.75
C LEU A 19 9.71 0.13 -4.45
N LEU A 20 8.53 -0.23 -3.94
CA LEU A 20 7.26 0.42 -4.23
C LEU A 20 6.99 1.47 -3.15
N VAL A 21 6.63 2.69 -3.58
CA VAL A 21 6.26 3.81 -2.70
C VAL A 21 4.84 4.23 -3.04
N ILE A 22 3.95 4.23 -2.05
CA ILE A 22 2.58 4.72 -2.20
C ILE A 22 2.41 5.94 -1.29
N ASP A 23 2.12 7.08 -1.91
CA ASP A 23 1.81 8.33 -1.21
C ASP A 23 0.36 8.33 -0.69
N HIS A 24 0.10 9.20 0.28
CA HIS A 24 -1.22 9.37 0.89
C HIS A 24 -1.84 8.05 1.39
N ALA A 25 -0.99 7.12 1.86
CA ALA A 25 -1.39 5.76 2.24
C ALA A 25 -2.42 5.74 3.38
N LEU A 26 -2.42 6.74 4.26
CA LEU A 26 -3.37 6.83 5.37
C LEU A 26 -4.60 7.70 5.04
N SER A 27 -4.59 8.42 3.91
CA SER A 27 -5.66 9.33 3.47
C SER A 27 -6.21 10.23 4.60
N GLY A 28 -5.29 10.84 5.38
CA GLY A 28 -5.66 11.72 6.50
C GLY A 28 -6.41 11.02 7.64
N GLY A 29 -6.25 9.70 7.80
CA GLY A 29 -6.88 8.90 8.87
C GLY A 29 -8.09 8.08 8.41
N LYS A 30 -8.63 8.35 7.21
CA LYS A 30 -9.81 7.64 6.68
C LYS A 30 -9.59 6.15 6.47
N VAL A 31 -8.36 5.75 6.15
CA VAL A 31 -8.02 4.33 5.92
C VAL A 31 -8.16 3.50 7.20
N ALA A 32 -7.82 4.09 8.34
CA ALA A 32 -7.93 3.45 9.66
C ALA A 32 -9.37 3.43 10.18
N ASP A 33 -10.25 4.32 9.70
CA ASP A 33 -11.66 4.36 10.06
C ASP A 33 -12.47 3.31 9.26
N SER A 34 -12.98 2.29 9.95
CA SER A 34 -13.74 1.19 9.34
C SER A 34 -15.12 1.60 8.81
N THR A 35 -15.63 2.75 9.22
CA THR A 35 -16.91 3.30 8.74
C THR A 35 -16.77 3.97 7.37
N GLN A 36 -15.54 4.38 7.01
CA GLN A 36 -15.22 4.89 5.68
C GLN A 36 -15.22 3.76 4.65
N ARG A 37 -16.17 3.86 3.71
CA ARG A 37 -16.39 2.92 2.60
C ARG A 37 -16.39 3.61 1.24
N ASP A 38 -15.84 4.80 1.15
CA ASP A 38 -15.61 5.42 -0.15
C ASP A 38 -14.58 4.60 -0.94
N PRO A 39 -14.69 4.55 -2.29
CA PRO A 39 -13.84 3.68 -3.11
C PRO A 39 -12.33 3.92 -2.92
N GLU A 40 -11.93 5.16 -2.62
CA GLU A 40 -10.52 5.49 -2.39
C GLU A 40 -10.02 4.87 -1.07
N SER A 41 -10.75 5.06 0.02
CA SER A 41 -10.40 4.49 1.33
C SER A 41 -10.37 2.96 1.30
N ILE A 42 -11.32 2.33 0.58
CA ILE A 42 -11.33 0.86 0.40
C ILE A 42 -10.07 0.42 -0.35
N SER A 43 -9.79 1.01 -1.52
CA SER A 43 -8.67 0.59 -2.36
C SER A 43 -7.31 0.76 -1.64
N ARG A 44 -7.13 1.81 -0.84
CA ARG A 44 -5.93 2.01 -0.02
C ARG A 44 -5.80 0.98 1.10
N ARG A 45 -6.90 0.70 1.80
CA ARG A 45 -6.93 -0.31 2.86
C ARG A 45 -6.59 -1.68 2.31
N ASP A 46 -7.16 -2.06 1.17
CA ASP A 46 -6.93 -3.34 0.53
C ASP A 46 -5.48 -3.48 0.04
N ALA A 47 -4.92 -2.44 -0.57
CA ALA A 47 -3.51 -2.43 -0.97
C ALA A 47 -2.55 -2.60 0.22
N ILE A 48 -2.77 -1.86 1.32
CA ILE A 48 -1.97 -1.99 2.55
C ILE A 48 -2.11 -3.40 3.13
N LYS A 49 -3.33 -3.92 3.18
CA LYS A 49 -3.61 -5.25 3.71
C LYS A 49 -2.88 -6.33 2.91
N VAL A 50 -2.94 -6.28 1.59
CA VAL A 50 -2.31 -7.24 0.70
C VAL A 50 -0.78 -7.19 0.81
N ILE A 51 -0.19 -5.99 0.83
CA ILE A 51 1.26 -5.83 1.03
C ILE A 51 1.68 -6.37 2.40
N LYS A 52 0.87 -6.16 3.44
CA LYS A 52 1.17 -6.61 4.81
C LYS A 52 1.03 -8.13 4.96
N GLU A 53 0.08 -8.76 4.28
CA GLU A 53 -0.20 -10.20 4.36
C GLU A 53 0.70 -11.04 3.45
N ASP A 54 1.32 -10.43 2.43
CA ASP A 54 2.20 -11.12 1.48
C ASP A 54 3.67 -11.09 1.93
N ALA A 55 4.17 -12.25 2.35
CA ALA A 55 5.53 -12.45 2.85
C ALA A 55 6.65 -12.17 1.82
N ARG A 56 6.31 -11.98 0.54
CA ARG A 56 7.27 -11.56 -0.51
C ARG A 56 7.63 -10.08 -0.40
N TRP A 57 6.86 -9.31 0.37
CA TRP A 57 7.12 -7.91 0.67
C TRP A 57 7.67 -7.74 2.08
N SER A 58 8.57 -6.76 2.22
CA SER A 58 8.87 -6.13 3.50
C SER A 58 8.33 -4.70 3.45
N SER A 59 7.42 -4.35 4.37
CA SER A 59 6.73 -3.06 4.32
C SER A 59 6.81 -2.26 5.62
N THR A 60 6.76 -0.94 5.47
CA THR A 60 6.69 0.01 6.59
C THR A 60 5.83 1.20 6.22
N VAL A 61 5.08 1.73 7.19
CA VAL A 61 4.31 2.97 7.02
C VAL A 61 5.03 4.08 7.76
N ILE A 62 5.35 5.16 7.05
CA ILE A 62 5.90 6.38 7.62
C ILE A 62 4.75 7.37 7.82
N PRO A 63 4.41 7.74 9.07
CA PRO A 63 3.26 8.58 9.39
C PRO A 63 3.59 10.08 9.22
N ILE A 64 4.15 10.46 8.08
CA ILE A 64 4.42 11.86 7.72
C ILE A 64 3.36 12.32 6.71
N GLY A 65 2.76 13.48 6.96
CA GLY A 65 1.69 14.02 6.12
C GLY A 65 0.46 13.10 6.07
N ALA A 66 0.00 12.75 4.87
CA ALA A 66 -1.10 11.81 4.67
C ALA A 66 -0.65 10.33 4.73
N GLY A 67 0.58 10.06 5.18
CA GLY A 67 1.18 8.74 5.30
C GLY A 67 1.85 8.26 4.01
N ILE A 68 2.99 7.60 4.14
CA ILE A 68 3.73 6.99 3.04
C ILE A 68 3.90 5.51 3.34
N LEU A 69 3.49 4.63 2.41
CA LEU A 69 3.79 3.21 2.48
C LEU A 69 5.04 2.93 1.66
N LEU A 70 6.02 2.29 2.29
CA LEU A 70 7.19 1.72 1.63
C LEU A 70 7.02 0.20 1.59
N ALA A 71 7.16 -0.40 0.41
CA ALA A 71 7.09 -1.85 0.23
C ALA A 71 8.28 -2.32 -0.62
N ASN A 72 9.23 -3.01 0.02
CA ASN A 72 10.40 -3.59 -0.60
C ASN A 72 10.10 -5.03 -1.06
N LYS A 73 10.37 -5.32 -2.34
CA LYS A 73 10.27 -6.67 -2.90
C LYS A 73 11.46 -7.51 -2.44
N LEU A 74 11.23 -8.57 -1.68
CA LEU A 74 12.30 -9.41 -1.13
C LEU A 74 12.84 -10.41 -2.16
N THR A 75 11.95 -10.98 -2.96
CA THR A 75 12.23 -12.02 -3.97
C THR A 75 11.38 -11.80 -5.21
#